data_AF-A0AAW1LMT3-F1
#
_entry.id   AF-A0AAW1LMT3-F1
#
_cell.length_a   1.000
_cell.length_b   1.000
_cell.length_c   1.000
_cell.angle_alpha   90.00
_cell.angle_beta   90.00
_cell.angle_gamma   90.00
#
_symmetry.space_group_name_H-M   'P 1'
#
loop_
_entity.id
_entity.type
_entity.pdbx_description
1 polymer ?
#
loop_
_entity_poly.entity_id
_entity_poly.type
_entity_poly.pdbx_seq_one_letter_code
_entity_poly.pdbx_strand_id
1 'polypeptide(L)'
;MYNDCKYNSATNKTKAVWNIINRCSNKGEKEAVALFDGTNILEGSYDVADFLNNYFVNLPIICKEKLVRTNWIANPTIESLEKSMFIEPVTETVYNIINGMKSSNSVGMDDLSANTIKNIVDFI
;
A
#
# COMPACT_ATOMS: atom_id res chain seq x y z
N MET A 1 25.96 21.73 10.38
CA MET A 1 26.49 22.41 11.60
C MET A 1 26.21 21.67 12.90
N TYR A 2 24.97 21.51 13.39
CA TYR A 2 24.73 20.88 14.71
C TYR A 2 25.27 19.43 14.81
N ASN A 3 25.03 18.59 13.79
CA ASN A 3 25.50 17.20 13.78
C ASN A 3 27.03 17.09 13.62
N ASP A 4 27.65 18.01 12.87
CA ASP A 4 29.11 18.03 12.66
C ASP A 4 29.85 18.36 13.97
N CYS A 5 29.36 19.33 14.73
CA CYS A 5 29.90 19.64 16.05
C CYS A 5 29.78 18.45 17.01
N LYS A 6 28.66 17.71 16.98
CA LYS A 6 28.43 16.52 17.81
C LYS A 6 29.34 15.35 17.41
N TYR A 7 29.61 15.15 16.13
CA TYR A 7 30.53 14.12 15.65
C TYR A 7 31.98 14.45 16.01
N ASN A 8 32.40 15.70 15.78
CA ASN A 8 33.79 16.11 15.99
C ASN A 8 34.18 16.23 17.47
N SER A 9 33.21 16.52 18.36
CA SER A 9 33.43 16.57 19.81
C SER A 9 33.26 15.23 20.52
N ALA A 10 32.84 14.16 19.83
CA ALA A 10 32.58 12.88 20.46
C ALA A 10 33.85 12.03 20.63
N THR A 11 34.07 11.56 21.86
CA THR A 11 35.16 10.64 22.21
C THR A 11 35.04 9.29 21.48
N ASN A 12 33.81 8.82 21.24
CA ASN A 12 33.52 7.63 20.46
C ASN A 12 32.69 8.00 19.22
N LYS A 13 33.41 8.14 18.10
CA LYS A 13 32.83 8.57 16.81
C LYS A 13 31.78 7.59 16.28
N THR A 14 32.02 6.29 16.40
CA THR A 14 31.08 5.25 15.96
C THR A 14 29.75 5.35 16.71
N LYS A 15 29.79 5.51 18.04
CA LYS A 15 28.58 5.69 18.85
C LYS A 15 27.86 7.00 18.51
N ALA A 16 28.61 8.07 18.24
CA ALA A 16 28.03 9.36 17.84
C ALA A 16 27.31 9.28 16.50
N VAL A 17 27.89 8.60 15.50
CA VAL A 17 27.25 8.36 14.20
C VAL A 17 25.96 7.57 14.37
N TRP A 18 25.98 6.48 15.14
CA TRP A 18 24.75 5.70 15.40
C TRP A 18 23.67 6.50 16.12
N ASN A 19 24.05 7.39 17.04
CA ASN A 19 23.08 8.28 17.70
C ASN A 19 22.48 9.31 16.73
N ILE A 20 23.27 9.83 15.79
CA ILE A 20 22.76 10.75 14.75
C ILE A 20 21.81 9.98 13.82
N ILE A 21 22.20 8.78 13.37
CA ILE A 21 21.36 7.92 12.53
C ILE A 21 20.05 7.59 13.23
N ASN A 22 20.09 7.12 14.48
CA ASN A 22 18.88 6.77 15.24
C ASN A 22 17.95 7.97 15.45
N ARG A 23 18.51 9.16 15.66
CA ARG A 23 17.73 10.41 15.78
C ARG A 23 17.06 10.80 14.46
N CYS A 24 17.77 10.65 13.33
CA CYS A 24 17.22 10.99 12.01
C CYS A 24 16.29 9.88 11.46
N SER A 25 16.42 8.65 11.93
CA SER A 25 15.71 7.49 11.41
C SER A 25 14.30 7.31 12.01
N ASN A 26 13.77 8.25 12.82
CA ASN A 26 12.52 8.11 13.57
C ASN A 26 12.39 6.80 14.38
N LYS A 27 13.49 6.10 14.65
CA LYS A 27 13.49 4.81 15.36
C LYS A 27 13.14 4.93 16.86
N GLY A 28 13.04 6.15 17.37
CA GLY A 28 12.82 6.43 18.80
C GLY A 28 11.36 6.60 19.20
N GLU A 29 10.52 7.14 18.32
CA GLU A 29 9.11 7.37 18.61
C GLU A 29 8.30 6.28 17.92
N LYS A 30 7.94 5.24 18.70
CA LYS A 30 6.85 4.36 18.28
C LYS A 30 5.60 5.21 18.31
N GLU A 31 5.17 5.71 17.15
CA GLU A 31 3.87 6.37 17.04
C GLU A 31 2.81 5.42 17.61
N ALA A 32 2.03 5.91 18.57
CA ALA A 32 0.96 5.13 19.15
C ALA A 32 -0.08 4.89 18.04
N VAL A 33 -0.23 3.63 17.64
CA VAL A 33 -1.23 3.24 16.64
C VAL A 33 -2.60 3.34 17.29
N ALA A 34 -3.46 4.17 16.72
CA ALA A 34 -4.86 4.32 17.15
C ALA A 34 -5.80 4.23 15.96
N LEU A 35 -6.98 3.65 16.16
CA LEU A 35 -8.00 3.46 15.14
C LEU A 35 -9.38 3.81 15.71
N PHE A 36 -10.17 4.60 15.00
CA PHE A 36 -11.57 4.85 15.37
C PHE A 36 -12.48 3.83 14.70
N ASP A 37 -13.20 3.03 15.48
CA ASP A 37 -14.08 1.96 14.98
C ASP A 37 -15.49 2.42 14.59
N GLY A 38 -15.76 3.72 14.71
CA GLY A 38 -17.08 4.33 14.53
C GLY A 38 -17.79 4.68 15.86
N THR A 39 -17.35 4.09 16.97
CA THR A 39 -17.89 4.33 18.32
C THR A 39 -16.82 4.72 19.33
N ASN A 40 -15.65 4.10 19.29
CA ASN A 40 -14.55 4.28 20.22
C ASN A 40 -13.22 4.41 19.48
N ILE A 41 -12.24 5.01 20.16
CA ILE A 41 -10.85 5.01 19.72
C ILE A 41 -10.17 3.79 20.35
N LEU A 42 -9.71 2.88 19.52
CA LEU A 42 -8.85 1.76 19.89
C LEU A 42 -7.41 2.27 19.90
N GLU A 43 -6.71 2.11 21.02
CA GLU A 43 -5.31 2.51 21.17
C GLU A 43 -4.46 1.27 21.43
N GLY A 44 -3.33 1.16 20.72
CA GLY A 44 -2.41 0.05 20.88
C GLY A 44 -2.45 -0.91 19.70
N SER A 45 -1.27 -1.34 19.29
CA SER A 45 -1.07 -2.13 18.07
C SER A 45 -1.80 -3.47 18.07
N TYR A 46 -2.00 -4.08 19.24
CA TYR A 46 -2.66 -5.38 19.35
C TYR A 46 -4.16 -5.27 19.12
N ASP A 47 -4.82 -4.34 19.79
CA ASP A 47 -6.27 -4.13 19.70
C ASP A 47 -6.65 -3.64 18.31
N VAL A 48 -5.84 -2.76 17.70
CA VAL A 48 -6.01 -2.34 16.31
C VAL A 48 -5.85 -3.50 15.34
N ALA A 49 -4.85 -4.38 15.53
CA ALA A 49 -4.64 -5.53 14.67
C ALA A 49 -5.78 -6.56 14.79
N ASP A 50 -6.22 -6.84 16.00
CA ASP A 50 -7.32 -7.78 16.26
C ASP A 50 -8.63 -7.27 15.65
N PHE A 51 -8.93 -5.97 15.83
CA PHE A 51 -10.08 -5.34 15.19
C PHE A 51 -10.05 -5.47 13.67
N LEU A 52 -8.92 -5.13 13.03
CA LEU A 52 -8.79 -5.20 11.57
C LEU A 52 -8.91 -6.65 11.08
N ASN A 53 -8.27 -7.60 11.76
CA ASN A 53 -8.36 -9.01 11.42
C ASN A 53 -9.81 -9.48 11.48
N ASN A 54 -10.52 -9.20 12.58
CA ASN A 54 -11.92 -9.57 12.73
C ASN A 54 -12.81 -8.88 11.70
N TYR A 55 -12.56 -7.61 11.39
CA TYR A 55 -13.31 -6.87 10.38
C TYR A 55 -13.15 -7.50 8.98
N PHE A 56 -11.92 -7.73 8.53
CA PHE A 56 -11.65 -8.26 7.18
C PHE A 56 -12.02 -9.74 7.02
N VAL A 57 -11.86 -10.56 8.07
CA VAL A 57 -12.28 -11.98 8.04
C VAL A 57 -13.80 -12.10 7.92
N ASN A 58 -14.56 -11.22 8.56
CA ASN A 58 -16.02 -11.25 8.54
C ASN A 58 -16.65 -10.43 7.40
N LEU A 59 -15.84 -9.67 6.66
CA LEU A 59 -16.26 -8.85 5.54
C LEU A 59 -17.07 -9.64 4.47
N PRO A 60 -16.70 -10.87 4.09
CA PRO A 60 -17.50 -11.68 3.17
C PRO A 60 -18.90 -11.99 3.69
N ILE A 61 -19.07 -12.20 5.00
CA ILE A 61 -20.37 -12.49 5.62
C ILE A 61 -21.22 -11.22 5.63
N ILE A 62 -20.63 -10.10 6.05
CA ILE A 62 -21.26 -8.77 6.07
C ILE A 62 -21.68 -8.34 4.65
N CYS A 63 -20.84 -8.61 3.64
CA CYS A 63 -21.15 -8.31 2.25
C CYS A 63 -22.16 -9.27 1.62
N LYS A 64 -22.22 -10.53 2.07
CA LYS A 64 -23.18 -11.51 1.55
C LYS A 64 -24.63 -11.17 1.92
N GLU A 65 -24.85 -10.54 3.07
CA GLU A 65 -26.18 -10.04 3.46
C GLU A 65 -26.61 -8.79 2.68
N LYS A 66 -25.65 -7.98 2.19
CA LYS A 66 -25.92 -6.80 1.35
C LYS A 66 -25.93 -7.08 -0.14
N LEU A 67 -25.34 -8.20 -0.57
CA LEU A 67 -25.46 -8.72 -1.93
C LEU A 67 -26.83 -9.40 -2.07
N VAL A 68 -27.88 -8.60 -2.16
CA VAL A 68 -29.04 -9.01 -2.97
C VAL A 68 -28.45 -9.42 -4.31
N ARG A 69 -28.64 -10.68 -4.70
CA ARG A 69 -28.22 -11.20 -6.01
C ARG A 69 -28.95 -10.43 -7.11
N THR A 70 -28.51 -9.23 -7.40
CA THR A 70 -28.79 -8.60 -8.68
C THR A 70 -27.87 -9.33 -9.64
N ASN A 71 -28.46 -10.16 -10.50
CA ASN A 71 -27.82 -10.62 -11.74
C ASN A 71 -27.62 -9.43 -12.70
N TRP A 72 -27.18 -8.28 -12.19
CA TRP A 72 -26.70 -7.21 -13.02
C TRP A 72 -25.26 -7.53 -13.34
N ILE A 73 -25.04 -7.84 -14.62
CA ILE A 73 -23.81 -7.45 -15.29
C ILE A 73 -23.72 -5.94 -15.07
N ALA A 74 -23.10 -5.55 -13.96
CA ALA A 74 -22.77 -4.17 -13.70
C ALA A 74 -21.66 -3.86 -14.70
N ASN A 75 -22.03 -3.33 -15.86
CA ASN A 75 -21.13 -2.45 -16.59
C ASN A 75 -21.13 -1.16 -15.77
N PRO A 76 -20.12 -0.87 -14.95
CA PRO A 76 -20.07 0.40 -14.25
C PRO A 76 -20.00 1.52 -15.30
N THR A 77 -21.12 2.18 -15.58
CA THR A 77 -21.16 3.48 -16.25
C THR A 77 -20.71 4.54 -15.26
N ILE A 78 -19.46 4.45 -14.81
CA ILE A 78 -18.80 5.58 -14.17
C ILE A 78 -18.40 6.49 -15.33
N GLU A 79 -19.06 7.64 -15.45
CA GLU A 79 -18.64 8.65 -16.42
C GLU A 79 -17.21 9.08 -16.11
N SER A 80 -16.36 9.08 -17.15
CA SER A 80 -14.97 9.50 -17.04
C SER A 80 -14.93 10.97 -16.61
N LEU A 81 -14.53 11.20 -15.36
CA LEU A 81 -14.14 12.52 -14.89
C LEU A 81 -12.65 12.68 -15.17
N GLU A 82 -12.29 13.45 -16.19
CA GLU A 82 -10.90 13.74 -16.60
C GLU A 82 -9.99 14.26 -15.47
N LYS A 83 -10.55 14.63 -14.31
CA LYS A 83 -9.86 15.18 -13.14
C LYS A 83 -10.01 14.33 -11.87
N SER A 84 -10.55 13.12 -11.99
CA SER A 84 -10.75 12.20 -10.88
C SER A 84 -9.57 11.23 -10.75
N MET A 85 -9.16 10.93 -9.51
CA MET A 85 -8.16 9.89 -9.18
C MET A 85 -8.73 8.47 -9.31
N PHE A 86 -10.03 8.32 -9.59
CA PHE A 86 -10.62 7.01 -9.83
C PHE A 86 -10.08 6.44 -11.13
N ILE A 87 -9.26 5.40 -10.99
CA ILE A 87 -8.79 4.56 -12.08
C ILE A 87 -10.04 4.02 -12.79
N GLU A 88 -10.20 4.41 -14.03
CA GLU A 88 -11.25 3.93 -14.93
C GLU A 88 -11.27 2.39 -14.94
N PRO A 89 -12.46 1.74 -15.01
CA PRO A 89 -12.54 0.31 -15.26
C PRO A 89 -11.78 -0.02 -16.56
N VAL A 90 -10.71 -0.79 -16.38
CA VAL A 90 -9.72 -1.15 -17.40
C VAL A 90 -10.40 -1.72 -18.65
N THR A 91 -10.31 -1.03 -19.80
CA THR A 91 -10.90 -1.59 -21.02
C THR A 91 -10.07 -1.48 -22.30
N GLU A 92 -9.11 -0.56 -22.46
CA GLU A 92 -8.29 -0.55 -23.69
C GLU A 92 -6.87 -0.03 -23.52
N THR A 93 -6.70 1.07 -22.76
CA THR A 93 -5.39 1.74 -22.62
C THR A 93 -4.36 0.86 -21.94
N VAL A 94 -4.75 0.12 -20.91
CA VAL A 94 -3.84 -0.78 -20.17
C VAL A 94 -3.41 -1.95 -21.06
N TYR A 95 -4.34 -2.56 -21.81
CA TYR A 95 -4.01 -3.61 -22.78
C TYR A 95 -3.04 -3.09 -23.85
N ASN A 96 -3.25 -1.88 -24.36
CA ASN A 96 -2.33 -1.27 -25.33
C ASN A 96 -0.95 -1.00 -24.74
N ILE A 97 -0.88 -0.52 -23.49
CA ILE A 97 0.39 -0.31 -22.78
C ILE A 97 1.12 -1.64 -22.61
N ILE A 98 0.43 -2.68 -22.13
CA ILE A 98 1.00 -4.01 -21.88
C ILE A 98 1.45 -4.66 -23.19
N ASN A 99 0.64 -4.62 -24.24
CA ASN A 99 0.98 -5.14 -25.55
C ASN A 99 2.18 -4.40 -26.18
N GLY A 100 2.29 -3.09 -25.91
CA GLY A 100 3.43 -2.27 -26.33
C GLY A 100 4.74 -2.55 -25.59
N MET A 101 4.71 -3.25 -24.44
CA MET A 101 5.93 -3.63 -23.73
C MET A 101 6.77 -4.61 -24.56
N LYS A 102 8.09 -4.47 -24.55
CA LYS A 102 8.98 -5.48 -25.14
C LYS A 102 8.94 -6.75 -24.30
N SER A 103 8.59 -7.87 -24.92
CA SER A 103 8.64 -9.18 -24.26
C SER A 103 10.07 -9.46 -23.78
N SER A 104 10.24 -9.58 -22.47
CA SER A 104 11.52 -9.83 -21.82
C SER A 104 11.30 -10.62 -20.54
N ASN A 105 12.24 -11.53 -20.28
CA ASN A 105 12.34 -12.27 -19.02
C ASN A 105 13.20 -11.54 -17.98
N SER A 106 13.84 -10.42 -18.35
CA SER A 106 14.56 -9.58 -17.40
C SER A 106 13.56 -8.93 -16.46
N VAL A 107 13.85 -8.98 -15.16
CA VAL A 107 13.04 -8.33 -14.12
C VAL A 107 13.60 -6.96 -13.77
N GLY A 108 12.71 -6.02 -13.45
CA GLY A 108 13.06 -4.70 -12.96
C GLY A 108 13.31 -4.70 -11.45
N MET A 109 13.23 -3.52 -10.83
CA MET A 109 13.31 -3.36 -9.37
C MET A 109 12.13 -4.00 -8.63
N ASP A 110 11.04 -4.29 -9.35
CA ASP A 110 9.83 -4.92 -8.87
C ASP A 110 9.85 -6.46 -8.95
N ASP A 111 10.96 -7.06 -9.39
CA ASP A 111 11.11 -8.50 -9.60
C ASP A 111 10.04 -9.13 -10.53
N LEU A 112 9.35 -8.31 -11.33
CA LEU A 112 8.33 -8.75 -12.29
C LEU A 112 8.85 -8.60 -13.73
N SER A 113 8.69 -9.67 -14.53
CA SER A 113 9.09 -9.64 -15.94
C SER A 113 7.93 -9.15 -16.81
N ALA A 114 8.26 -8.47 -17.91
CA ALA A 114 7.25 -8.04 -18.89
C ALA A 114 6.46 -9.24 -19.45
N ASN A 115 7.08 -10.41 -19.57
CA ASN A 115 6.39 -11.65 -19.96
C ASN A 115 5.40 -12.13 -18.90
N THR A 116 5.75 -12.03 -17.63
CA THR A 116 4.84 -12.37 -16.51
C THR A 116 3.59 -11.48 -16.56
N ILE A 117 3.78 -10.17 -16.77
CA ILE A 117 2.68 -9.20 -16.85
C ILE A 117 1.74 -9.51 -18.02
N LYS A 118 2.31 -9.77 -19.22
CA LYS A 118 1.52 -10.14 -20.40
C LYS A 118 0.72 -11.42 -20.20
N ASN A 119 1.33 -12.46 -19.64
CA ASN A 119 0.66 -13.73 -19.42
C ASN A 119 -0.53 -13.58 -18.45
N ILE A 120 -0.39 -12.81 -17.37
CA ILE A 120 -1.49 -12.59 -16.40
C ILE A 120 -2.68 -11.91 -17.08
N VAL A 121 -2.41 -11.00 -18.01
CA VAL A 121 -3.43 -10.23 -18.71
C VAL A 121 -4.18 -11.09 -19.73
N ASP A 122 -3.50 -12.06 -20.35
CA ASP A 122 -4.16 -13.06 -21.20
C ASP A 122 -5.08 -14.02 -20.42
N PHE A 123 -4.94 -14.11 -19.08
CA PHE A 123 -5.77 -14.94 -18.21
C PHE A 123 -7.03 -14.25 -17.66
N ILE A 124 -7.18 -12.93 -17.87
CA ILE A 124 -8.31 -12.11 -17.41
C ILE A 124 -9.26 -11.86 -18.58
#